data_AF-A0A0Q8XQ42-F1
#
_entry.id   AF-A0A0Q8XQ42-F1
#
_cell.length_a   1.000
_cell.length_b   1.000
_cell.length_c   1.000
_cell.angle_alpha   90.00
_cell.angle_beta   90.00
_cell.angle_gamma   90.00
#
_symmetry.space_group_name_H-M   'P 1'
#
loop_
_entity.id
_entity.type
_entity.pdbx_description
1 polymer ?
#
loop_
_entity_poly.entity_id
_entity_poly.type
_entity_poly.pdbx_seq_one_letter_code
_entity_poly.pdbx_strand_id
1 'polypeptide(L)'
;MGRAHALDYGCHRAGEADSRRQEVTRDALMFTLLTWARTGETRFAARDEFDDLDGPEPLWRLSPGRMKMEREHVVPLSVRAVEIVRRRLRATNGGARITCPETRR
;
A
#
# COMPACT_ATOMS: atom_id res chain seq x y z
N MET A 1 -25.71 19.28 -37.58
CA MET A 1 -25.34 19.95 -36.32
C MET A 1 -25.20 18.87 -35.25
N GLY A 2 -24.00 18.63 -34.72
CA GLY A 2 -23.73 17.89 -33.48
C GLY A 2 -24.01 16.38 -33.43
N ARG A 3 -23.11 15.55 -33.99
CA ARG A 3 -22.99 14.15 -33.54
C ARG A 3 -22.26 14.17 -32.19
N ALA A 4 -22.95 13.82 -31.12
CA ALA A 4 -22.31 13.56 -29.83
C ALA A 4 -21.43 12.31 -30.01
N HIS A 5 -20.11 12.52 -30.06
CA HIS A 5 -19.14 11.45 -29.88
C HIS A 5 -19.24 11.02 -28.41
N ALA A 6 -20.03 9.97 -28.15
CA ALA A 6 -19.90 9.23 -26.91
C ALA A 6 -18.46 8.74 -26.85
N LEU A 7 -17.66 9.33 -25.95
CA LEU A 7 -16.37 8.77 -25.60
C LEU A 7 -16.66 7.41 -24.99
N ASP A 8 -16.44 6.38 -25.80
CA ASP A 8 -16.33 5.00 -25.37
C ASP A 8 -15.12 4.93 -24.42
N TYR A 9 -15.33 5.32 -23.17
CA TYR A 9 -14.55 4.79 -22.07
C TYR A 9 -14.96 3.33 -21.94
N GLY A 10 -14.50 2.53 -22.89
CA GLY A 10 -14.53 1.09 -22.84
C GLY A 10 -13.80 0.72 -21.58
N CYS A 11 -14.57 0.52 -20.50
CA CYS A 11 -14.14 -0.15 -19.29
C CYS A 11 -13.83 -1.57 -19.74
N HIS A 12 -12.63 -1.71 -20.27
CA HIS A 12 -12.04 -2.95 -20.72
C HIS A 12 -12.26 -3.92 -19.58
N ARG A 13 -13.06 -4.98 -19.79
CA ARG A 13 -13.29 -6.00 -18.76
C ARG A 13 -11.94 -6.56 -18.37
N ALA A 14 -11.40 -6.01 -17.29
CA ALA A 14 -10.06 -6.28 -16.86
C ALA A 14 -10.12 -7.60 -16.11
N GLY A 15 -9.35 -8.59 -16.57
CA GLY A 15 -9.27 -9.88 -15.89
C GLY A 15 -8.83 -9.72 -14.44
N GLU A 16 -9.04 -10.74 -13.60
CA GLU A 16 -8.77 -10.71 -12.14
C GLU A 16 -7.39 -10.14 -11.75
N ALA A 17 -6.38 -10.29 -12.60
CA ALA A 17 -5.04 -9.74 -12.37
C ALA A 17 -5.01 -8.20 -12.32
N ASP A 18 -5.86 -7.53 -13.08
CA ASP A 18 -5.95 -6.07 -13.09
C ASP A 18 -6.67 -5.55 -11.85
N SER A 19 -7.77 -6.19 -11.44
CA SER A 19 -8.50 -5.88 -10.21
C SER A 19 -7.59 -5.94 -8.98
N ARG A 20 -6.74 -6.97 -8.89
CA ARG A 20 -5.74 -7.09 -7.80
C ARG A 20 -4.73 -5.93 -7.79
N ARG A 21 -4.25 -5.47 -8.94
CA ARG A 21 -3.33 -4.32 -9.03
C ARG A 21 -4.02 -3.01 -8.63
N GLN A 22 -5.27 -2.82 -9.03
CA GLN A 22 -6.07 -1.66 -8.63
C GLN A 22 -6.27 -1.64 -7.10
N GLU A 23 -6.58 -2.78 -6.48
CA GLU A 23 -6.70 -2.90 -5.03
C GLU A 23 -5.40 -2.58 -4.29
N VAL A 24 -4.28 -3.14 -4.75
CA VAL A 24 -2.94 -2.85 -4.20
C VAL A 24 -2.65 -1.35 -4.28
N THR A 25 -2.96 -0.73 -5.41
CA THR A 25 -2.70 0.70 -5.66
C THR A 25 -3.57 1.57 -4.77
N ARG A 26 -4.88 1.27 -4.68
CA ARG A 26 -5.81 1.96 -3.78
C ARG A 26 -5.34 1.88 -2.33
N ASP A 27 -4.97 0.69 -1.89
CA ASP A 27 -4.54 0.44 -0.52
C ASP A 27 -3.24 1.17 -0.19
N ALA A 28 -2.27 1.18 -1.11
CA ALA A 28 -1.02 1.93 -0.96
C ALA A 28 -1.24 3.44 -0.91
N LEU A 29 -2.14 3.98 -1.75
CA LEU A 29 -2.49 5.40 -1.73
C LEU A 29 -3.17 5.79 -0.41
N MET A 30 -4.16 5.00 0.03
CA MET A 30 -4.85 5.24 1.30
C MET A 30 -3.89 5.15 2.49
N PHE A 31 -2.99 4.18 2.50
CA PHE A 31 -1.99 4.05 3.55
C PHE A 31 -1.01 5.22 3.58
N THR A 32 -0.56 5.69 2.41
CA THR A 32 0.27 6.89 2.27
C THR A 32 -0.43 8.12 2.82
N LEU A 33 -1.73 8.29 2.54
CA LEU A 33 -2.55 9.39 3.06
C LEU A 33 -2.71 9.34 4.60
N LEU A 34 -2.84 8.14 5.17
CA LEU A 34 -3.03 7.96 6.62
C LEU A 34 -1.75 8.13 7.43
N THR A 35 -0.60 7.80 6.84
CA THR A 35 0.71 7.80 7.51
C THR A 35 1.58 8.99 7.14
N TRP A 36 1.23 9.70 6.06
CA TRP A 36 2.03 10.75 5.44
C TRP A 36 3.45 10.31 5.02
N ALA A 37 3.71 9.00 4.97
CA ALA A 37 4.97 8.45 4.53
C ALA A 37 5.19 8.73 3.05
N ARG A 38 6.46 8.72 2.61
CA ARG A 38 6.78 8.93 1.20
C ARG A 38 6.35 7.73 0.38
N THR A 39 6.04 7.95 -0.89
CA THR A 39 5.64 6.88 -1.82
C THR A 39 6.67 5.75 -1.91
N GLY A 40 7.97 6.06 -1.80
CA GLY A 40 9.03 5.05 -1.73
C GLY A 40 8.99 4.22 -0.45
N GLU A 41 8.72 4.85 0.69
CA GLU A 41 8.60 4.19 1.99
C GLU A 41 7.38 3.24 1.99
N THR A 42 6.22 3.71 1.54
CA THR A 42 5.00 2.87 1.40
C THR A 42 5.19 1.71 0.44
N ARG A 43 5.87 1.92 -0.69
CA ARG A 43 6.07 0.90 -1.72
C ARG A 43 6.94 -0.26 -1.25
N PHE A 44 7.93 0.03 -0.40
CA PHE A 44 8.88 -0.97 0.10
C PHE A 44 8.64 -1.36 1.56
N ALA A 45 7.49 -0.97 2.11
CA ALA A 45 7.05 -1.35 3.44
C ALA A 45 7.07 -2.88 3.60
N ALA A 46 7.87 -3.33 4.55
CA ALA A 46 8.11 -4.72 4.83
C ALA A 46 7.32 -5.17 6.06
N ARG A 47 6.99 -6.47 6.11
CA ARG A 47 6.14 -7.03 7.17
C ARG A 47 6.77 -6.87 8.56
N ASP A 48 8.08 -7.01 8.64
CA ASP A 48 8.92 -6.91 9.84
C ASP A 48 9.05 -5.49 10.39
N GLU A 49 8.57 -4.48 9.67
CA GLU A 49 8.57 -3.08 10.12
C GLU A 49 7.33 -2.71 10.94
N PHE A 50 6.35 -3.61 11.03
CA PHE A 50 5.08 -3.37 11.70
C PHE A 50 5.05 -4.04 13.07
N ASP A 51 4.93 -3.23 14.12
CA ASP A 51 4.83 -3.67 15.51
C ASP A 51 3.42 -3.49 16.04
N ASP A 52 3.05 -4.37 16.98
CA ASP A 52 1.83 -4.30 17.78
C ASP A 52 0.53 -4.09 16.96
N LEU A 53 0.47 -4.66 15.74
CA LEU A 53 -0.70 -4.53 14.87
C LEU A 53 -2.00 -5.02 15.51
N ASP A 54 -1.92 -5.91 16.51
CA ASP A 54 -3.06 -6.47 17.24
C ASP A 54 -3.22 -5.95 18.67
N GLY A 55 -2.32 -5.08 19.13
CA GLY A 55 -2.36 -4.50 20.47
C GLY A 55 -2.86 -3.06 20.51
N PRO A 56 -2.69 -2.40 21.67
CA PRO A 56 -3.23 -1.06 21.91
C PRO A 56 -2.49 0.04 21.14
N GLU A 57 -1.24 -0.17 20.74
CA GLU A 57 -0.38 0.85 20.15
C GLU A 57 0.31 0.33 18.88
N PRO A 58 -0.42 0.19 17.77
CA PRO A 58 0.15 -0.27 16.51
C PRO A 58 1.13 0.76 15.93
N LEU A 59 2.34 0.31 15.62
CA LEU A 59 3.43 1.15 15.16
C LEU A 59 4.00 0.64 13.83
N TRP A 60 4.47 1.57 13.01
CA TRP A 60 5.29 1.28 11.83
C TRP A 60 6.66 1.94 11.97
N ARG A 61 7.71 1.12 12.03
CA ARG A 61 9.10 1.54 12.22
C ARG A 61 9.85 1.49 10.90
N LEU A 62 10.22 2.66 10.39
CA LEU A 62 11.01 2.80 9.18
C LEU A 62 12.50 2.88 9.53
N SER A 63 13.27 1.92 9.02
CA SER A 63 14.72 1.88 9.23
C SER A 63 15.44 3.07 8.58
N PRO A 64 16.44 3.68 9.28
CA PRO A 64 17.15 4.87 8.81
C PRO A 64 17.89 4.67 7.48
N GLY A 65 18.30 3.44 7.16
CA GLY A 65 18.99 3.11 5.90
C GLY A 65 18.16 3.33 4.63
N ARG A 66 16.85 3.56 4.75
CA ARG A 66 15.97 3.91 3.61
C ARG A 66 15.55 5.38 3.60
N MET A 67 15.93 6.16 4.62
CA MET A 67 15.54 7.55 4.77
C MET A 67 16.67 8.50 4.46
N LYS A 68 16.36 9.58 3.73
CA LYS A 68 17.31 10.64 3.37
C LYS A 68 17.94 11.36 4.58
N MET A 69 17.33 11.24 5.76
CA MET A 69 17.76 11.92 6.99
C MET A 69 18.42 10.99 8.01
N GLU A 70 18.63 9.71 7.67
CA GLU A 70 19.30 8.70 8.52
C GLU A 70 18.75 8.61 9.96
N ARG A 71 17.47 8.93 10.16
CA ARG A 71 16.78 8.82 11.46
C ARG A 71 15.71 7.75 11.38
N GLU A 72 15.59 6.95 12.43
CA GLU A 72 14.47 6.04 12.61
C GLU A 72 13.17 6.86 12.67
N HIS A 73 12.19 6.49 11.86
CA HIS A 73 10.88 7.13 11.87
C HIS A 73 9.84 6.15 12.37
N VAL A 74 9.23 6.48 13.51
CA VAL A 74 8.17 5.68 14.13
C VAL A 74 6.85 6.37 13.84
N VAL A 75 5.98 5.69 13.10
CA VAL A 75 4.66 6.19 12.71
C VAL A 75 3.58 5.45 13.49
N PRO A 76 2.79 6.13 14.33
CA PRO A 76 1.59 5.56 14.93
C PRO A 76 0.56 5.24 13.86
N LEU A 77 0.04 4.01 13.87
CA LEU A 77 -0.96 3.58 12.90
C LEU A 77 -2.37 3.83 13.44
N SER A 78 -3.20 4.49 12.64
CA SER A 78 -4.64 4.53 12.91
C SER A 78 -5.27 3.15 12.69
N VAL A 79 -6.44 2.91 13.31
CA VAL A 79 -7.22 1.67 13.13
C VAL A 79 -7.41 1.34 11.65
N ARG A 80 -7.73 2.34 10.83
CA ARG A 80 -7.89 2.18 9.37
C ARG A 80 -6.59 1.78 8.67
N ALA A 81 -5.45 2.34 9.10
CA ALA A 81 -4.16 1.97 8.54
C ALA A 81 -3.82 0.50 8.88
N VAL A 82 -4.08 0.08 10.11
CA VAL A 82 -3.92 -1.31 10.55
C VAL A 82 -4.79 -2.26 9.74
N GLU A 83 -6.06 -1.92 9.47
CA GLU A 83 -6.94 -2.74 8.64
C GLU A 83 -6.39 -2.95 7.22
N ILE A 84 -5.83 -1.90 6.62
CA ILE A 84 -5.18 -1.98 5.31
C ILE A 84 -3.97 -2.92 5.39
N VAL A 85 -3.07 -2.72 6.35
CA VAL A 85 -1.88 -3.56 6.54
C VAL A 85 -2.28 -5.03 6.73
N ARG A 86 -3.22 -5.32 7.63
CA ARG A 86 -3.74 -6.67 7.87
C ARG A 86 -4.34 -7.30 6.61
N ARG A 87 -5.15 -6.56 5.84
CA ARG A 87 -5.71 -7.04 4.57
C ARG A 87 -4.60 -7.40 3.58
N ARG A 88 -3.59 -6.54 3.45
CA ARG A 88 -2.44 -6.74 2.56
C ARG A 88 -1.58 -7.92 3.00
N LEU A 89 -1.29 -8.07 4.29
CA LEU A 89 -0.53 -9.19 4.84
C LEU A 89 -1.19 -10.55 4.56
N ARG A 90 -2.52 -10.64 4.69
CA ARG A 90 -3.29 -11.84 4.33
C ARG A 90 -3.20 -12.13 2.83
N ALA A 91 -3.26 -11.11 1.98
CA ALA A 91 -3.22 -11.26 0.53
C ALA A 91 -1.84 -11.70 -0.01
N THR A 92 -0.74 -11.40 0.70
CA THR A 92 0.63 -11.73 0.23
C THR A 92 1.11 -13.12 0.70
N ASN A 93 0.31 -13.90 1.45
CA ASN A 93 0.62 -15.28 1.90
C ASN A 93 2.07 -15.50 2.38
N GLY A 94 2.64 -14.57 3.16
CA GLY A 94 4.01 -14.65 3.67
C GLY A 94 5.09 -13.91 2.88
N GLY A 95 4.74 -13.15 1.84
CA GLY A 95 5.69 -12.26 1.19
C GLY A 95 6.24 -11.20 2.15
N ALA A 96 7.52 -10.86 1.99
CA ALA A 96 8.21 -9.90 2.86
C ALA A 96 7.63 -8.47 2.80
N ARG A 97 6.83 -8.13 1.78
CA ARG A 97 6.30 -6.78 1.54
C ARG A 97 4.77 -6.75 1.50
N ILE A 98 4.18 -5.71 2.07
CA ILE A 98 2.72 -5.51 2.07
C ILE A 98 2.22 -4.90 0.74
N THR A 99 3.08 -4.09 0.11
CA THR A 99 2.83 -3.42 -1.15
C THR A 99 3.40 -4.25 -2.30
N CYS A 100 2.90 -4.02 -3.52
CA CYS A 100 3.10 -4.76 -4.76
C CYS A 100 4.32 -5.74 -4.76
N PRO A 101 4.11 -7.04 -5.02
CA PRO A 101 5.21 -7.99 -5.16
C PRO A 101 6.12 -7.55 -6.30
N GLU A 102 7.43 -7.72 -6.12
CA GLU A 102 8.44 -7.46 -7.15
C GLU A 102 8.07 -8.29 -8.40
N THR A 103 7.62 -7.62 -9.47
CA THR A 103 7.52 -8.26 -10.78
C THR A 103 8.95 -8.58 -11.20
N ARG A 104 9.37 -9.82 -10.96
CA ARG A 104 10.52 -10.40 -11.66
C ARG A 104 10.15 -10.42 -13.14
N ARG A 105 10.89 -9.68 -13.96
CA ARG A 105 10.87 -9.79 -15.42
C ARG A 105 11.48 -11.12 -15.83
#